data_AF-A0A497RZM3-F1
#
_entry.id   AF-A0A497RZM3-F1
#
_cell.length_a   1.000
_cell.length_b   1.000
_cell.length_c   1.000
_cell.angle_alpha   90.00
_cell.angle_beta   90.00
_cell.angle_gamma   90.00
#
_symmetry.space_group_name_H-M   'P 1'
#
loop_
_entity.id
_entity.type
_entity.pdbx_description
1 polymer ?
#
loop_
_entity_poly.entity_id
_entity_poly.type
_entity_poly.pdbx_seq_one_letter_code
_entity_poly.pdbx_strand_id
1 'polypeptide(L)' 'MAYVRSKKINGRVYYYLVKSVRDGNKVRQINLAYLGAEKPTEEEIRKIKKRYKRSKSR' A
#
# COMPACT_ATOMS: atom_id res chain seq x y z
N MET A 1 4.17 3.42 -8.68
CA MET A 1 2.89 2.67 -8.66
C MET A 1 2.56 2.25 -7.23
N ALA A 2 1.28 2.12 -6.86
CA ALA A 2 0.90 1.65 -5.52
C ALA A 2 0.79 0.11 -5.47
N TYR A 3 1.31 -0.51 -4.41
CA TYR A 3 1.31 -1.96 -4.19
C TYR A 3 1.11 -2.30 -2.70
N VAL A 4 0.77 -3.55 -2.40
CA VAL A 4 0.63 -4.02 -1.02
C VAL A 4 1.97 -4.57 -0.54
N ARG A 5 2.37 -4.15 0.66
CA ARG A 5 3.56 -4.63 1.36
C ARG A 5 3.15 -5.25 2.69
N SER A 6 3.71 -6.41 3.01
CA SER A 6 3.63 -6.99 4.35
C SER A 6 4.78 -6.48 5.22
N LYS A 7 4.52 -6.30 6.51
CA LYS A 7 5.51 -5.96 7.54
C LYS A 7 5.26 -6.84 8.75
N LYS A 8 6.31 -7.51 9.24
CA LYS A 8 6.26 -8.27 10.48
C LYS A 8 6.59 -7.34 11.65
N ILE A 9 5.71 -7.23 12.63
CA ILE A 9 5.89 -6.43 13.84
C ILE A 9 5.46 -7.29 15.03
N ASN A 10 6.35 -7.50 16.00
CA ASN A 10 6.11 -8.31 17.21
C ASN A 10 5.48 -9.68 16.90
N GLY A 11 6.03 -10.39 15.90
CA GLY A 11 5.54 -11.71 15.48
C GLY A 11 4.29 -11.69 14.60
N ARG A 12 3.57 -10.58 14.50
CA ARG A 12 2.34 -10.43 13.68
C ARG A 12 2.65 -9.82 12.32
N VAL A 13 1.93 -10.26 11.29
CA VAL A 13 2.07 -9.74 9.93
C VAL A 13 0.98 -8.70 9.67
N TYR A 14 1.39 -7.57 9.12
CA TYR A 14 0.54 -6.42 8.84
C TYR A 14 0.68 -5.99 7.39
N TYR A 15 -0.42 -5.64 6.77
CA TYR A 15 -0.46 -5.27 5.36
C TYR A 15 -0.67 -3.76 5.21
N TYR A 16 0.04 -3.17 4.26
CA TYR A 16 0.00 -1.74 3.98
C TYR A 16 -0.10 -1.52 2.48
N LEU A 17 -0.92 -0.57 2.05
CA LEU A 17 -0.82 -0.02 0.71
C LEU A 17 0.31 1.01 0.73
N VAL A 18 1.26 0.87 -0.17
CA VAL A 18 2.44 1.73 -0.24
C VAL A 18 2.65 2.20 -1.68
N LYS A 19 3.33 3.33 -1.87
CA LYS A 19 3.79 3.79 -3.18
C LYS A 19 5.28 4.10 -3.14
N SER A 20 5.97 3.78 -4.22
CA SER A 20 7.31 4.33 -4.47
C SER A 20 7.18 5.71 -5.09
N VAL A 21 7.89 6.68 -4.52
CA VAL A 21 8.08 8.03 -5.06
C VAL A 21 9.57 8.26 -5.26
N ARG A 22 9.92 9.02 -6.29
CA ARG A 22 11.29 9.46 -6.52
C ARG A 22 11.44 10.86 -5.91
N ASP A 23 12.44 11.01 -5.07
CA ASP A 23 12.78 12.22 -4.31
C ASP A 23 14.22 12.58 -4.70
N GLY A 24 14.36 13.37 -5.77
CA GLY A 24 15.64 13.61 -6.44
C GLY A 24 16.30 12.32 -6.95
N ASN A 25 17.49 12.02 -6.43
CA ASN A 25 18.25 10.81 -6.77
C ASN A 25 17.89 9.57 -5.93
N LYS A 26 16.96 9.68 -4.98
CA LYS A 26 16.58 8.58 -4.10
C LYS A 26 15.17 8.10 -4.40
N VAL A 27 14.94 6.79 -4.31
CA VAL A 27 13.59 6.21 -4.33
C VAL A 27 13.16 6.00 -2.88
N ARG A 28 12.04 6.62 -2.49
CA ARG A 28 11.46 6.50 -1.15
C ARG A 28 10.11 5.81 -1.23
N GLN A 29 9.80 4.99 -0.24
CA GLN A 29 8.50 4.34 -0.12
C GLN A 29 7.64 5.12 0.87
N ILE A 30 6.44 5.51 0.46
CA ILE A 30 5.44 6.17 1.30
C ILE A 30 4.31 5.19 1.61
N ASN A 31 3.93 5.11 2.88
CA ASN A 31 2.75 4.36 3.31
C ASN A 31 1.49 5.18 3.01
N LEU A 32 0.56 4.59 2.27
CA LEU A 32 -0.69 5.23 1.85
C LEU A 32 -1.85 4.85 2.77
N ALA A 33 -1.94 3.58 3.15
CA ALA A 33 -3.01 3.07 4.00
C ALA A 33 -2.56 1.82 4.75
N TYR A 34 -3.07 1.65 5.95
CA TYR A 34 -2.99 0.39 6.69
C TYR A 34 -4.16 -0.51 6.29
N LEU A 35 -3.89 -1.78 5.99
CA LEU A 35 -4.86 -2.75 5.48
C LEU A 35 -5.24 -3.81 6.52
N GLY A 36 -4.66 -3.77 7.72
CA GLY A 36 -4.92 -4.75 8.76
C GLY A 36 -3.89 -5.88 8.84
N ALA A 37 -4.21 -6.89 9.63
CA ALA A 37 -3.38 -8.08 9.83
C ALA A 37 -3.76 -9.24 8.90
N GLU A 38 -4.90 -9.14 8.22
CA GLU A 38 -5.36 -10.15 7.27
C GLU A 38 -4.80 -9.87 5.88
N LYS A 39 -4.40 -10.94 5.17
CA LYS A 39 -3.88 -10.82 3.82
C LYS A 39 -5.04 -10.47 2.88
N PRO A 40 -5.04 -9.29 2.25
CA PRO A 40 -6.09 -8.95 1.31
C PRO A 40 -6.01 -9.86 0.08
N THR A 41 -7.17 -10.30 -0.38
CA THR A 41 -7.33 -11.05 -1.63
C THR A 41 -6.98 -10.19 -2.84
N GLU A 42 -6.73 -10.81 -3.99
CA GLU A 42 -6.40 -10.07 -5.21
C GLU A 42 -7.51 -9.11 -5.64
N GLU A 43 -8.77 -9.50 -5.44
CA GLU A 43 -9.94 -8.65 -5.68
C GLU A 43 -9.96 -7.42 -4.76
N GLU A 44 -9.70 -7.60 -3.48
CA GLU A 44 -9.62 -6.51 -2.51
C GLU A 44 -8.47 -5.56 -2.87
N ILE A 45 -7.31 -6.09 -3.22
CA ILE A 45 -6.17 -5.30 -3.68
C ILE A 45 -6.56 -4.45 -4.90
N ARG A 46 -7.30 -5.03 -5.86
CA ARG A 46 -7.79 -4.31 -7.05
C ARG A 46 -8.77 -3.21 -6.66
N LYS A 47 -9.73 -3.48 -5.75
CA LYS A 47 -10.70 -2.50 -5.23
C LYS A 47 -9.99 -1.34 -4.51
N ILE A 48 -9.04 -1.66 -3.62
CA ILE A 48 -8.22 -0.68 -2.87
C ILE A 48 -7.43 0.20 -3.84
N LYS A 49 -6.74 -0.39 -4.83
CA LYS A 49 -6.00 0.36 -5.86
C LYS A 49 -6.92 1.27 -6.67
N LYS A 50 -8.10 0.80 -7.07
CA LYS A 50 -9.09 1.59 -7.84
C LYS A 50 -9.61 2.77 -7.01
N ARG A 51 -9.94 2.54 -5.74
CA ARG A 51 -10.38 3.59 -4.79
C ARG A 51 -9.30 4.66 -4.62
N TYR A 52 -8.05 4.26 -4.42
CA TYR A 52 -6.93 5.21 -4.30
C TYR A 52 -6.70 6.02 -5.58
N LYS A 53 -6.74 5.40 -6.77
CA LYS A 53 -6.64 6.12 -8.05
C LYS A 53 -7.72 7.18 -8.19
N ARG A 54 -8.98 6.85 -7.85
CA ARG A 54 -10.12 7.77 -7.92
C ARG A 54 -9.99 8.93 -6.93
N SER A 55 -9.48 8.67 -5.72
CA SER A 55 -9.29 9.70 -4.69
C SER A 55 -8.21 10.73 -5.03
N LYS A 56 -7.22 10.37 -5.87
CA LYS A 56 -6.12 11.27 -6.26
C LYS A 56 -6.42 12.10 -7.52
N SER A 57 -7.55 11.84 -8.17
CA SER A 57 -7.99 12.53 -9.39
C SER A 57 -8.97 13.68 -9.10
N ARG A 58 -9.21 13.98 -7.82
CA ARG A 58 -9.88 15.17 -7.32
C ARG A 58 -8.84 16.05 -6.65
#